data_AF-A0A3B8YNR8-F1
#
_entry.id   AF-A0A3B8YNR8-F1
#
_cell.length_a   1.000
_cell.length_b   1.000
_cell.length_c   1.000
_cell.angle_alpha   90.00
_cell.angle_beta   90.00
_cell.angle_gamma   90.00
#
_symmetry.space_group_name_H-M   'P 1'
#
loop_
_entity.id
_entity.type
_entity.pdbx_description
1 polymer ?
#
loop_
_entity_poly.entity_id
_entity_poly.type
_entity_poly.pdbx_seq_one_letter_code
_entity_poly.pdbx_strand_id
1 'polypeptide(L)'
;GVKEAALCAEKFKKEGVGLTLSVTPCWCYGSETIDMDPLMPKAVWGFNGTERPGAVYLSAALAVHNQKGLPAFGIYGKNVQDVGDGAIPDDVKEKLLRFARAGLAVAIMRGKSYLAIGSVSMGIGGSMVNPDFLQDYLGMRTEQVDASEVLRRIQLEIYDKEEFEKALAWTKENCMSREGEDFNPEHLKHSREQKDKDWEFVVKMTLVMRDLMIGNSKLDEMGFGEEALGHNAIAGGFQGQRQWTDFLPDGDFSEAILNSSFDWNGKREAFTFATEDDHLNGISMLFNHLLTNTSQMFADVRTYWSPEAIERVSGWKPDGLLKDGAIHLINSGSCTLDGTGQQSDKDGNPVMKPFWEITDEEVS
;
A
#
# COMPACT_ATOMS: atom_id res chain seq x y z
N GLY A 1 14.38 -36.09 8.43
CA GLY A 1 14.25 -35.94 9.90
C GLY A 1 14.85 -34.63 10.37
N VAL A 2 15.05 -34.45 11.68
CA VAL A 2 15.42 -33.14 12.27
C VAL A 2 16.70 -32.49 11.73
N LYS A 3 17.70 -33.30 11.32
CA LYS A 3 18.95 -32.77 10.75
C LYS A 3 18.72 -32.02 9.43
N GLU A 4 17.84 -32.54 8.57
CA GLU A 4 17.50 -31.91 7.28
C GLU A 4 16.65 -30.65 7.49
N ALA A 5 15.72 -30.69 8.46
CA ALA A 5 14.94 -29.50 8.84
C ALA A 5 15.85 -28.36 9.32
N ALA A 6 16.87 -28.67 10.14
CA ALA A 6 17.85 -27.68 10.59
C ALA A 6 18.69 -27.08 9.45
N LEU A 7 19.13 -27.91 8.48
CA LEU A 7 19.87 -27.44 7.31
C LEU A 7 18.98 -26.56 6.40
N CYS A 8 17.71 -26.93 6.25
CA CYS A 8 16.72 -26.15 5.51
C CYS A 8 16.52 -24.76 6.15
N ALA A 9 16.32 -24.71 7.47
CA ALA A 9 16.16 -23.47 8.21
C ALA A 9 17.41 -22.56 8.12
N GLU A 10 18.62 -23.14 8.19
CA GLU A 10 19.87 -22.38 7.99
C GLU A 10 19.94 -21.76 6.59
N LYS A 11 19.55 -22.51 5.56
CA LYS A 11 19.47 -22.01 4.19
C LYS A 11 18.44 -20.89 4.08
N PHE A 12 17.22 -21.10 4.58
CA PHE A 12 16.14 -20.11 4.53
C PHE A 12 16.54 -18.79 5.17
N LYS A 13 17.24 -18.83 6.31
CA LYS A 13 17.76 -17.63 6.97
C LYS A 13 18.76 -16.86 6.11
N LYS A 14 19.65 -17.57 5.39
CA LYS A 14 20.65 -16.96 4.50
C LYS A 14 20.05 -16.36 3.23
N GLU A 15 19.00 -16.99 2.72
CA GLU A 15 18.31 -16.58 1.48
C GLU A 15 17.19 -15.55 1.71
N GLY A 16 16.96 -15.11 2.96
CA GLY A 16 15.95 -14.09 3.27
C GLY A 16 14.50 -14.57 3.08
N VAL A 17 14.21 -15.84 3.34
CA VAL A 17 12.85 -16.39 3.25
C VAL A 17 11.93 -15.75 4.28
N GLY A 18 10.76 -15.26 3.85
CA GLY A 18 9.77 -14.59 4.70
C GLY A 18 8.52 -15.41 5.05
N LEU A 19 8.29 -16.53 4.37
CA LEU A 19 7.18 -17.46 4.63
C LEU A 19 7.53 -18.88 4.16
N THR A 20 6.90 -19.91 4.72
CA THR A 20 7.21 -21.31 4.40
C THR A 20 5.98 -22.11 3.95
N LEU A 21 6.19 -22.97 2.94
CA LEU A 21 5.21 -23.96 2.50
C LEU A 21 5.84 -25.35 2.57
N SER A 22 5.37 -26.18 3.48
CA SER A 22 5.71 -27.59 3.54
C SER A 22 4.81 -28.37 2.59
N VAL A 23 5.39 -29.20 1.72
CA VAL A 23 4.65 -30.06 0.79
C VAL A 23 5.04 -31.50 1.01
N THR A 24 4.06 -32.42 0.98
CA THR A 24 4.39 -33.85 0.98
C THR A 24 3.33 -34.70 0.29
N PRO A 25 3.74 -35.72 -0.47
CA PRO A 25 2.84 -36.77 -0.90
C PRO A 25 2.59 -37.83 0.17
N CYS A 26 3.44 -37.97 1.20
CA CYS A 26 3.49 -39.16 2.06
C CYS A 26 3.49 -38.86 3.57
N TRP A 27 3.55 -39.92 4.37
CA TRP A 27 3.79 -39.81 5.82
C TRP A 27 5.18 -39.25 6.11
N CYS A 28 5.27 -38.33 7.07
CA CYS A 28 6.54 -37.83 7.62
C CYS A 28 6.42 -37.71 9.15
N TYR A 29 7.55 -37.57 9.84
CA TYR A 29 7.61 -37.59 11.30
C TYR A 29 7.27 -36.22 11.90
N GLY A 30 5.99 -35.84 11.88
CA GLY A 30 5.39 -34.64 12.48
C GLY A 30 6.37 -33.63 13.10
N SER A 31 6.61 -33.73 14.42
CA SER A 31 7.44 -32.79 15.18
C SER A 31 8.92 -32.73 14.78
N GLU A 32 9.46 -33.74 14.10
CA GLU A 32 10.84 -33.71 13.62
C GLU A 32 11.00 -32.89 12.34
N THR A 33 9.90 -32.60 11.63
CA THR A 33 9.94 -32.02 10.28
C THR A 33 9.17 -30.72 10.12
N ILE A 34 8.36 -30.30 11.09
CA ILE A 34 7.68 -29.00 11.02
C ILE A 34 8.66 -27.83 11.09
N ASP A 35 8.29 -26.72 10.48
CA ASP A 35 8.96 -25.43 10.67
C ASP A 35 8.69 -24.90 12.09
N MET A 36 9.77 -24.61 12.81
CA MET A 36 9.76 -24.16 14.20
C MET A 36 9.89 -22.64 14.35
N ASP A 37 10.02 -21.89 13.25
CA ASP A 37 10.08 -20.43 13.31
C ASP A 37 8.73 -19.85 13.81
N PRO A 38 8.73 -19.06 14.91
CA PRO A 38 7.49 -18.54 15.47
C PRO A 38 6.93 -17.33 14.73
N LEU A 39 7.70 -16.72 13.83
CA LEU A 39 7.41 -15.43 13.23
C LEU A 39 6.96 -15.51 11.77
N MET A 40 7.46 -16.49 11.02
CA MET A 40 7.10 -16.65 9.61
C MET A 40 5.67 -17.21 9.45
N PRO A 41 4.85 -16.65 8.54
CA PRO A 41 3.67 -17.30 8.04
C PRO A 41 4.04 -18.67 7.45
N LYS A 42 3.27 -19.70 7.80
CA LYS A 42 3.59 -21.08 7.43
C LYS A 42 2.35 -21.85 7.01
N ALA A 43 2.48 -22.68 5.98
CA ALA A 43 1.43 -23.55 5.48
C ALA A 43 1.94 -24.97 5.23
N VAL A 44 1.04 -25.94 5.27
CA VAL A 44 1.31 -27.34 4.93
C VAL A 44 0.30 -27.80 3.88
N TRP A 45 0.79 -28.27 2.73
CA TRP A 45 -0.01 -28.94 1.72
C TRP A 45 0.27 -30.45 1.74
N GLY A 46 -0.73 -31.22 2.15
CA GLY A 46 -0.71 -32.68 2.08
C GLY A 46 -1.45 -33.16 0.85
N PHE A 47 -0.79 -33.95 0.01
CA PHE A 47 -1.43 -34.61 -1.13
C PHE A 47 -2.58 -35.51 -0.68
N ASN A 48 -3.72 -35.40 -1.37
CA ASN A 48 -4.88 -36.26 -1.15
C ASN A 48 -4.76 -37.52 -2.01
N GLY A 49 -3.87 -38.44 -1.64
CA GLY A 49 -3.68 -39.72 -2.30
C GLY A 49 -3.91 -40.90 -1.36
N THR A 50 -4.15 -42.09 -1.91
CA THR A 50 -4.39 -43.30 -1.10
C THR A 50 -3.12 -44.09 -0.83
N GLU A 51 -2.25 -44.24 -1.83
CA GLU A 51 -1.00 -45.01 -1.80
C GLU A 51 0.11 -44.27 -1.05
N ARG A 52 -0.02 -42.95 -0.93
CA ARG A 52 0.89 -42.07 -0.21
C ARG A 52 0.04 -41.16 0.69
N PRO A 53 0.11 -41.32 2.03
CA PRO A 53 -0.84 -40.70 2.95
C PRO A 53 -0.43 -39.27 3.35
N GLY A 54 -0.27 -38.37 2.38
CA GLY A 54 0.12 -36.98 2.61
C GLY A 54 -0.85 -36.21 3.53
N ALA A 55 -2.15 -36.47 3.41
CA ALA A 55 -3.19 -35.92 4.28
C ALA A 55 -3.06 -36.34 5.76
N VAL A 56 -2.48 -37.52 6.01
CA VAL A 56 -2.24 -38.01 7.37
C VAL A 56 -1.08 -37.23 8.00
N TYR A 57 -0.01 -36.96 7.24
CA TYR A 57 1.05 -36.05 7.69
C TYR A 57 0.50 -34.64 7.95
N LEU A 58 -0.31 -34.10 7.02
CA LEU A 58 -0.91 -32.78 7.18
C LEU A 58 -1.62 -32.65 8.54
N SER A 59 -2.50 -33.59 8.86
CA SER A 59 -3.24 -33.58 10.14
C SER A 59 -2.30 -33.70 11.34
N ALA A 60 -1.29 -34.58 11.27
CA ALA A 60 -0.32 -34.77 12.35
C ALA A 60 0.56 -33.53 12.57
N ALA A 61 1.06 -32.92 11.49
CA ALA A 61 1.88 -31.70 11.54
C ALA A 61 1.09 -30.53 12.12
N LEU A 62 -0.16 -30.32 11.68
CA LEU A 62 -1.01 -29.25 12.21
C LEU A 62 -1.36 -29.46 13.69
N ALA A 63 -1.55 -30.71 14.13
CA ALA A 63 -1.74 -31.01 15.55
C ALA A 63 -0.51 -30.60 16.38
N VAL A 64 0.71 -30.86 15.89
CA VAL A 64 1.95 -30.44 16.55
C VAL A 64 2.08 -28.91 16.55
N HIS A 65 1.78 -28.24 15.43
CA HIS A 65 1.77 -26.77 15.34
C HIS A 65 0.85 -26.14 16.40
N ASN A 66 -0.39 -26.64 16.50
CA ASN A 66 -1.37 -26.19 17.49
C ASN A 66 -0.91 -26.46 18.93
N GLN A 67 -0.37 -27.66 19.20
CA GLN A 67 0.15 -28.02 20.53
C GLN A 67 1.32 -27.13 20.97
N LYS A 68 2.14 -26.65 20.03
CA LYS A 68 3.30 -25.80 20.30
C LYS A 68 3.01 -24.29 20.26
N GLY A 69 1.80 -23.88 19.91
CA GLY A 69 1.47 -22.47 19.71
C GLY A 69 2.18 -21.85 18.52
N LEU A 70 2.36 -22.63 17.43
CA LEU A 70 2.99 -22.19 16.17
C LEU A 70 1.95 -22.29 15.04
N PRO A 71 1.02 -21.33 14.89
CA PRO A 71 -0.07 -21.43 13.93
C PRO A 71 0.43 -21.71 12.50
N ALA A 72 -0.27 -22.60 11.80
CA ALA A 72 0.02 -22.98 10.42
C ALA A 72 -1.28 -23.22 9.63
N PHE A 73 -1.27 -22.88 8.34
CA PHE A 73 -2.41 -23.11 7.44
C PHE A 73 -2.40 -24.53 6.89
N GLY A 74 -3.57 -25.18 6.89
CA GLY A 74 -3.76 -26.48 6.27
C GLY A 74 -4.31 -26.36 4.84
N ILE A 75 -3.61 -26.97 3.88
CA ILE A 75 -4.03 -27.01 2.48
C ILE A 75 -4.28 -28.48 2.10
N TYR A 76 -5.56 -28.78 1.84
CA TYR A 76 -6.03 -30.10 1.46
C TYR A 76 -6.99 -29.98 0.28
N GLY A 77 -6.76 -30.79 -0.75
CA GLY A 77 -7.59 -30.85 -1.95
C GLY A 77 -8.81 -31.73 -1.73
N LYS A 78 -9.97 -31.30 -2.26
CA LYS A 78 -11.26 -31.99 -2.06
C LYS A 78 -11.30 -33.40 -2.65
N ASN A 79 -10.64 -33.61 -3.79
CA ASN A 79 -10.70 -34.85 -4.55
C ASN A 79 -9.42 -35.66 -4.36
N VAL A 80 -9.57 -36.98 -4.28
CA VAL A 80 -8.44 -37.91 -4.31
C VAL A 80 -7.74 -37.82 -5.66
N GLN A 81 -6.41 -37.83 -5.66
CA GLN A 81 -5.55 -37.81 -6.85
C GLN A 81 -4.68 -39.07 -6.90
N ASP A 82 -4.43 -39.55 -8.11
CA ASP A 82 -3.58 -40.71 -8.37
C ASP A 82 -2.09 -40.37 -8.16
N VAL A 83 -1.30 -41.35 -7.71
CA VAL A 83 0.15 -41.16 -7.60
C VAL A 83 0.75 -40.83 -8.97
N GLY A 84 1.50 -39.74 -9.03
CA GLY A 84 2.15 -39.27 -10.26
C GLY A 84 1.32 -38.24 -11.04
N ASP A 85 0.08 -37.96 -10.62
CA ASP A 85 -0.63 -36.79 -11.11
C ASP A 85 0.08 -35.51 -10.65
N GLY A 86 0.67 -34.79 -11.61
CA GLY A 86 1.38 -33.54 -11.37
C GLY A 86 0.47 -32.30 -11.37
N ALA A 87 -0.83 -32.45 -11.62
CA ALA A 87 -1.76 -31.33 -11.63
C ALA A 87 -2.03 -30.83 -10.20
N ILE A 88 -1.99 -29.51 -10.01
CA ILE A 88 -2.45 -28.85 -8.78
C ILE A 88 -3.94 -28.55 -8.96
N PRO A 89 -4.85 -29.13 -8.14
CA PRO A 89 -6.28 -28.84 -8.22
C PRO A 89 -6.60 -27.35 -7.98
N ASP A 90 -7.67 -26.85 -8.58
CA ASP A 90 -8.05 -25.43 -8.48
C ASP A 90 -8.30 -24.97 -7.04
N ASP A 91 -8.92 -25.81 -6.20
CA ASP A 91 -9.16 -25.50 -4.78
C ASP A 91 -7.88 -25.48 -3.94
N VAL A 92 -6.87 -26.26 -4.35
CA VAL A 92 -5.51 -26.19 -3.77
C VAL A 92 -4.79 -24.95 -4.26
N LYS A 93 -4.85 -24.65 -5.57
CA LYS A 93 -4.25 -23.47 -6.19
C LYS A 93 -4.76 -22.18 -5.56
N GLU A 94 -6.07 -22.06 -5.34
CA GLU A 94 -6.70 -20.92 -4.68
C GLU A 94 -6.10 -20.70 -3.27
N LYS A 95 -6.01 -21.76 -2.47
CA LYS A 95 -5.45 -21.70 -1.09
C LYS A 95 -3.96 -21.34 -1.10
N LEU A 96 -3.18 -21.94 -2.00
CA LEU A 96 -1.76 -21.65 -2.16
C LEU A 96 -1.53 -20.18 -2.52
N LEU A 97 -2.24 -19.66 -3.52
CA LEU A 97 -2.09 -18.28 -3.97
C LEU A 97 -2.58 -17.28 -2.92
N ARG A 98 -3.69 -17.57 -2.24
CA ARG A 98 -4.19 -16.73 -1.13
C ARG A 98 -3.17 -16.68 0.02
N PHE A 99 -2.65 -17.83 0.43
CA PHE A 99 -1.62 -17.90 1.48
C PHE A 99 -0.34 -17.16 1.07
N ALA A 100 0.16 -17.40 -0.14
CA ALA A 100 1.39 -16.78 -0.62
C ALA A 100 1.26 -15.25 -0.68
N ARG A 101 0.16 -14.70 -1.25
CA ARG A 101 -0.06 -13.25 -1.31
C ARG A 101 -0.12 -12.62 0.09
N ALA A 102 -0.92 -13.19 1.00
CA ALA A 102 -1.03 -12.67 2.35
C ALA A 102 0.28 -12.80 3.15
N GLY A 103 0.97 -13.93 3.03
CA GLY A 103 2.26 -14.15 3.69
C GLY A 103 3.37 -13.22 3.17
N LEU A 104 3.36 -12.93 1.85
CA LEU A 104 4.29 -11.96 1.25
C LEU A 104 4.03 -10.56 1.78
N ALA A 105 2.77 -10.11 1.87
CA ALA A 105 2.45 -8.81 2.45
C ALA A 105 3.03 -8.67 3.88
N VAL A 106 2.83 -9.68 4.74
CA VAL A 106 3.41 -9.72 6.10
C VAL A 106 4.94 -9.67 6.07
N ALA A 107 5.59 -10.44 5.18
CA ALA A 107 7.04 -10.48 5.08
C ALA A 107 7.64 -9.16 4.58
N ILE A 108 6.97 -8.49 3.63
CA ILE A 108 7.43 -7.24 3.02
C ILE A 108 7.38 -6.08 4.01
N MET A 109 6.33 -5.98 4.83
CA MET A 109 6.21 -4.92 5.84
C MET A 109 7.31 -4.99 6.90
N ARG A 110 7.73 -6.19 7.27
CA ARG A 110 8.66 -6.39 8.39
C ARG A 110 10.01 -5.72 8.12
N GLY A 111 10.45 -4.89 9.07
CA GLY A 111 11.69 -4.13 9.00
C GLY A 111 11.61 -2.86 8.14
N LYS A 112 10.44 -2.53 7.57
CA LYS A 112 10.17 -1.24 6.93
C LYS A 112 9.65 -0.22 7.94
N SER A 113 9.64 1.04 7.54
CA SER A 113 9.13 2.13 8.37
C SER A 113 7.76 2.60 7.88
N TYR A 114 6.95 3.10 8.82
CA TYR A 114 5.96 4.13 8.52
C TYR A 114 6.62 5.49 8.78
N LEU A 115 6.55 6.42 7.84
CA LEU A 115 7.06 7.78 8.00
C LEU A 115 5.93 8.77 8.27
N ALA A 116 5.87 9.30 9.49
CA ALA A 116 4.97 10.38 9.85
C ALA A 116 5.64 11.74 9.58
N ILE A 117 5.06 12.55 8.70
CA ILE A 117 5.51 13.92 8.41
C ILE A 117 4.56 14.89 9.13
N GLY A 118 5.05 15.45 10.23
CA GLY A 118 4.26 16.16 11.22
C GLY A 118 3.88 15.25 12.39
N SER A 119 2.66 15.43 12.88
CA SER A 119 2.08 14.72 14.01
C SER A 119 0.56 14.67 13.85
N VAL A 120 -0.18 14.75 14.96
CA VAL A 120 -1.64 14.66 14.99
C VAL A 120 -2.30 15.79 14.18
N SER A 121 -3.03 15.42 13.14
CA SER A 121 -3.93 16.33 12.43
C SER A 121 -5.28 16.42 13.14
N MET A 122 -5.67 17.63 13.53
CA MET A 122 -7.02 17.98 14.02
C MET A 122 -7.61 17.10 15.15
N GLY A 123 -6.78 16.37 15.89
CA GLY A 123 -7.23 15.43 16.93
C GLY A 123 -7.80 14.11 16.38
N ILE A 124 -7.53 13.78 15.11
CA ILE A 124 -7.93 12.51 14.49
C ILE A 124 -7.21 11.36 15.22
N GLY A 125 -7.98 10.36 15.68
CA GLY A 125 -7.41 9.23 16.42
C GLY A 125 -6.41 8.43 15.58
N GLY A 126 -6.66 8.30 14.28
CA GLY A 126 -5.77 7.65 13.32
C GLY A 126 -4.45 8.38 13.09
N SER A 127 -4.35 9.69 13.36
CA SER A 127 -3.07 10.42 13.26
C SER A 127 -2.27 10.47 14.55
N MET A 128 -2.80 9.87 15.62
CA MET A 128 -2.00 9.52 16.80
C MET A 128 -1.20 8.26 16.49
N VAL A 129 -0.14 8.40 15.71
CA VAL A 129 0.75 7.30 15.28
C VAL A 129 1.15 6.45 16.48
N ASN A 130 0.85 5.15 16.42
CA ASN A 130 1.09 4.22 17.51
C ASN A 130 2.28 3.30 17.19
N PRO A 131 3.47 3.55 17.77
CA PRO A 131 4.66 2.74 17.49
C PRO A 131 4.54 1.29 17.95
N ASP A 132 3.83 1.05 19.06
CA ASP A 132 3.66 -0.30 19.61
C ASP A 132 2.82 -1.16 18.65
N PHE A 133 1.78 -0.59 18.03
CA PHE A 133 1.01 -1.28 17.01
C PHE A 133 1.89 -1.67 15.80
N LEU A 134 2.63 -0.70 15.25
CA LEU A 134 3.50 -0.93 14.09
C LEU A 134 4.58 -1.97 14.38
N GLN A 135 5.18 -1.91 15.58
CA GLN A 135 6.23 -2.84 15.99
C GLN A 135 5.68 -4.25 16.29
N ASP A 136 4.68 -4.36 17.16
CA ASP A 136 4.25 -5.65 17.70
C ASP A 136 3.44 -6.46 16.69
N TYR A 137 2.61 -5.80 15.86
CA TYR A 137 1.77 -6.48 14.89
C TYR A 137 2.42 -6.61 13.51
N LEU A 138 3.12 -5.58 13.05
CA LEU A 138 3.63 -5.52 11.67
C LEU A 138 5.14 -5.73 11.58
N GLY A 139 5.86 -5.69 12.72
CA GLY A 139 7.31 -5.71 12.73
C GLY A 139 7.93 -4.51 12.02
N MET A 140 7.20 -3.39 11.96
CA MET A 140 7.62 -2.14 11.33
C MET A 140 8.27 -1.19 12.33
N ARG A 141 9.02 -0.22 11.81
CA ARG A 141 9.54 0.94 12.56
C ARG A 141 8.59 2.12 12.41
N THR A 142 8.68 3.05 13.35
CA THR A 142 8.00 4.34 13.25
C THR A 142 9.06 5.43 13.13
N GLU A 143 9.09 6.12 12.00
CA GLU A 143 9.95 7.28 11.78
C GLU A 143 9.08 8.53 11.80
N GLN A 144 9.60 9.62 12.38
CA GLN A 144 8.87 10.87 12.57
C GLN A 144 9.78 12.03 12.19
N VAL A 145 9.28 12.89 11.31
CA VAL A 145 9.92 14.16 10.96
C VAL A 145 8.91 15.27 11.14
N ASP A 146 9.31 16.37 11.76
CA ASP A 146 8.44 17.54 11.83
C ASP A 146 8.23 18.13 10.42
N ALA A 147 7.06 18.72 10.16
CA ALA A 147 6.73 19.29 8.85
C ALA A 147 7.71 20.41 8.43
N SER A 148 8.39 21.06 9.37
CA SER A 148 9.47 22.02 9.08
C SER A 148 10.62 21.42 8.25
N GLU A 149 10.83 20.11 8.27
CA GLU A 149 11.84 19.47 7.41
C GLU A 149 11.48 19.60 5.93
N VAL A 150 10.19 19.51 5.58
CA VAL A 150 9.73 19.74 4.20
C VAL A 150 10.05 21.17 3.79
N LEU A 151 9.73 22.15 4.65
CA LEU A 151 10.01 23.55 4.39
C LEU A 151 11.53 23.84 4.30
N ARG A 152 12.33 23.22 5.18
CA ARG A 152 13.80 23.35 5.16
C ARG A 152 14.36 22.88 3.82
N ARG A 153 13.94 21.70 3.34
CA ARG A 153 14.41 21.17 2.05
C ARG A 153 13.98 22.03 0.88
N ILE A 154 12.78 22.59 0.90
CA ILE A 154 12.32 23.52 -0.15
C ILE A 154 13.15 24.81 -0.14
N GLN A 155 13.35 25.43 1.03
CA GLN A 155 14.06 26.72 1.16
C GLN A 155 15.56 26.62 0.87
N LEU A 156 16.19 25.51 1.27
CA LEU A 156 17.61 25.25 1.05
C LEU A 156 17.89 24.49 -0.26
N GLU A 157 16.86 24.28 -1.07
CA GLU A 157 16.92 23.59 -2.36
C GLU A 157 17.52 22.18 -2.29
N ILE A 158 17.13 21.41 -1.27
CA ILE A 158 17.53 20.02 -1.01
C ILE A 158 16.55 19.08 -1.72
N TYR A 159 16.59 19.14 -3.05
CA TYR A 159 15.84 18.29 -3.97
C TYR A 159 16.55 18.32 -5.34
N ASP A 160 16.35 17.32 -6.17
CA ASP A 160 16.91 17.32 -7.53
C ASP A 160 16.28 18.45 -8.37
N LYS A 161 17.08 19.48 -8.70
CA LYS A 161 16.64 20.62 -9.50
C LYS A 161 16.36 20.26 -10.96
N GLU A 162 17.10 19.30 -11.52
CA GLU A 162 16.89 18.84 -12.89
C GLU A 162 15.56 18.08 -12.98
N GLU A 163 15.28 17.24 -11.98
CA GLU A 163 13.99 16.58 -11.86
C GLU A 163 12.85 17.58 -11.64
N PHE A 164 13.05 18.59 -10.79
CA PHE A 164 12.05 19.63 -10.56
C PHE A 164 11.61 20.33 -11.85
N GLU A 165 12.55 20.72 -12.72
CA GLU A 165 12.20 21.36 -14.00
C GLU A 165 11.36 20.44 -14.89
N LYS A 166 11.71 19.15 -14.94
CA LYS A 166 10.93 18.13 -15.65
C LYS A 166 9.53 17.95 -15.05
N ALA A 167 9.46 17.85 -13.72
CA ALA A 167 8.23 17.69 -12.97
C ALA A 167 7.28 18.87 -13.17
N LEU A 168 7.81 20.10 -13.12
CA LEU A 168 7.04 21.31 -13.33
C LEU A 168 6.57 21.44 -14.78
N ALA A 169 7.40 21.09 -15.77
CA ALA A 169 7.00 21.09 -17.17
C ALA A 169 5.84 20.11 -17.42
N TRP A 170 5.94 18.89 -16.90
CA TRP A 170 4.87 17.89 -16.99
C TRP A 170 3.61 18.37 -16.26
N THR A 171 3.75 18.96 -15.08
CA THR A 171 2.62 19.49 -14.28
C THR A 171 1.92 20.63 -15.01
N LYS A 172 2.67 21.51 -15.67
CA LYS A 172 2.12 22.59 -16.52
C LYS A 172 1.28 22.03 -17.67
N GLU A 173 1.82 21.03 -18.37
CA GLU A 173 1.17 20.43 -19.53
C GLU A 173 -0.07 19.62 -19.16
N ASN A 174 -0.01 18.83 -18.09
CA ASN A 174 -1.02 17.82 -17.78
C ASN A 174 -2.03 18.27 -16.72
N CYS A 175 -1.60 19.07 -15.73
CA CYS A 175 -2.45 19.45 -14.60
C CYS A 175 -2.86 20.93 -14.66
N MET A 176 -1.89 21.86 -14.72
CA MET A 176 -2.19 23.30 -14.67
C MET A 176 -3.00 23.78 -15.89
N SER A 177 -2.78 23.16 -17.05
CA SER A 177 -3.57 23.40 -18.27
C SER A 177 -5.07 23.07 -18.10
N ARG A 178 -5.39 22.28 -17.07
CA ARG A 178 -6.73 21.83 -16.68
C ARG A 178 -7.08 22.27 -15.26
N GLU A 179 -6.46 23.34 -14.75
CA GLU A 179 -6.79 23.91 -13.43
C GLU A 179 -8.29 24.22 -13.38
N GLY A 180 -8.97 23.69 -12.37
CA GLY A 180 -10.42 23.78 -12.21
C GLY A 180 -10.91 25.19 -11.91
N GLU A 181 -12.24 25.35 -11.86
CA GLU A 181 -12.85 26.61 -11.45
C GLU A 181 -12.52 26.92 -9.98
N ASP A 182 -12.11 28.17 -9.73
CA ASP A 182 -11.82 28.65 -8.39
C ASP A 182 -13.12 29.10 -7.70
N PHE A 183 -13.63 28.22 -6.83
CA PHE A 183 -14.84 28.44 -6.05
C PHE A 183 -14.64 29.31 -4.79
N ASN A 184 -13.43 29.84 -4.54
CA ASN A 184 -13.23 30.74 -3.41
C ASN A 184 -14.03 32.04 -3.58
N PRO A 185 -14.48 32.66 -2.47
CA PRO A 185 -14.91 34.05 -2.50
C PRO A 185 -13.84 34.96 -3.09
N GLU A 186 -14.24 36.01 -3.82
CA GLU A 186 -13.30 36.85 -4.58
C GLU A 186 -12.14 37.43 -3.75
N HIS A 187 -12.36 37.72 -2.47
CA HIS A 187 -11.35 38.25 -1.56
C HIS A 187 -10.33 37.20 -1.07
N LEU A 188 -10.58 35.91 -1.30
CA LEU A 188 -9.68 34.79 -0.99
C LEU A 188 -9.01 34.21 -2.24
N LYS A 189 -9.44 34.61 -3.44
CA LYS A 189 -8.82 34.14 -4.68
C LYS A 189 -7.39 34.65 -4.79
N HIS A 190 -6.44 33.73 -4.89
CA HIS A 190 -5.06 34.05 -5.18
C HIS A 190 -4.92 34.61 -6.60
N SER A 191 -4.01 35.57 -6.78
CA SER A 191 -3.63 36.05 -8.10
C SER A 191 -3.00 34.92 -8.92
N ARG A 192 -2.99 35.04 -10.26
CA ARG A 192 -2.33 34.06 -11.13
C ARG A 192 -0.86 33.85 -10.75
N GLU A 193 -0.14 34.93 -10.44
CA GLU A 193 1.26 34.87 -10.00
C GLU A 193 1.42 34.08 -8.69
N GLN A 194 0.51 34.25 -7.74
CA GLN A 194 0.55 33.49 -6.48
C GLN A 194 0.24 32.02 -6.73
N LYS A 195 -0.79 31.70 -7.53
CA LYS A 195 -1.10 30.31 -7.88
C LYS A 195 0.04 29.60 -8.61
N ASP A 196 0.75 30.31 -9.50
CA ASP A 196 1.90 29.73 -10.20
C ASP A 196 3.04 29.40 -9.21
N LYS A 197 3.24 30.22 -8.17
CA LYS A 197 4.16 29.91 -7.05
C LYS A 197 3.65 28.75 -6.21
N ASP A 198 2.35 28.66 -5.96
CA ASP A 198 1.75 27.55 -5.22
C ASP A 198 1.97 26.22 -5.97
N TRP A 199 1.83 26.22 -7.31
CA TRP A 199 2.16 25.07 -8.16
C TRP A 199 3.63 24.64 -8.07
N GLU A 200 4.57 25.59 -8.18
CA GLU A 200 5.99 25.28 -8.01
C GLU A 200 6.28 24.71 -6.62
N PHE A 201 5.60 25.22 -5.59
CA PHE A 201 5.77 24.77 -4.22
C PHE A 201 5.28 23.33 -4.03
N VAL A 202 4.06 23.00 -4.48
CA VAL A 202 3.52 21.64 -4.31
C VAL A 202 4.29 20.60 -5.13
N VAL A 203 4.86 20.96 -6.29
CA VAL A 203 5.76 20.05 -7.04
C VAL A 203 7.03 19.74 -6.25
N LYS A 204 7.66 20.75 -5.63
CA LYS A 204 8.84 20.55 -4.76
C LYS A 204 8.48 19.72 -3.52
N MET A 205 7.33 20.00 -2.92
CA MET A 205 6.80 19.27 -1.78
C MET A 205 6.64 17.77 -2.11
N THR A 206 6.12 17.43 -3.29
CA THR A 206 6.00 16.04 -3.75
C THR A 206 7.36 15.34 -3.86
N LEU A 207 8.36 16.01 -4.46
CA LEU A 207 9.73 15.47 -4.56
C LEU A 207 10.33 15.23 -3.17
N VAL A 208 10.22 16.23 -2.29
CA VAL A 208 10.75 16.16 -0.93
C VAL A 208 10.10 15.04 -0.12
N MET A 209 8.78 14.89 -0.18
CA MET A 209 8.07 13.83 0.53
C MET A 209 8.48 12.44 0.03
N ARG A 210 8.60 12.26 -1.28
CA ARG A 210 9.10 11.01 -1.86
C ARG A 210 10.52 10.70 -1.39
N ASP A 211 11.41 11.68 -1.48
CA ASP A 211 12.82 11.52 -1.12
C ASP A 211 12.99 11.27 0.39
N LEU A 212 12.12 11.83 1.24
CA LEU A 212 12.06 11.50 2.66
C LEU A 212 11.71 10.02 2.87
N MET A 213 10.76 9.47 2.11
CA MET A 213 10.36 8.06 2.25
C MET A 213 11.47 7.09 1.83
N ILE A 214 12.00 7.25 0.62
CA ILE A 214 12.84 6.24 -0.03
C ILE A 214 14.30 6.64 -0.26
N GLY A 215 14.66 7.89 0.06
CA GLY A 215 15.98 8.43 -0.23
C GLY A 215 16.12 8.84 -1.70
N ASN A 216 17.23 9.49 -2.01
CA ASN A 216 17.57 9.92 -3.36
C ASN A 216 19.08 10.09 -3.49
N SER A 217 19.73 9.26 -4.30
CA SER A 217 21.19 9.32 -4.51
C SER A 217 21.66 10.64 -5.08
N LYS A 218 20.79 11.40 -5.77
CA LYS A 218 21.13 12.73 -6.29
C LYS A 218 21.45 13.71 -5.17
N LEU A 219 20.81 13.57 -4.01
CA LEU A 219 21.09 14.40 -2.85
C LEU A 219 22.52 14.18 -2.33
N ASP A 220 23.05 12.95 -2.41
CA ASP A 220 24.44 12.65 -2.04
C ASP A 220 25.42 13.35 -2.99
N GLU A 221 25.15 13.30 -4.31
CA GLU A 221 25.93 14.05 -5.31
C GLU A 221 25.91 15.56 -5.07
N MET A 222 24.82 16.09 -4.51
CA MET A 222 24.66 17.50 -4.13
C MET A 222 25.30 17.85 -2.77
N GLY A 223 25.86 16.87 -2.05
CA GLY A 223 26.51 17.05 -0.75
C GLY A 223 25.59 16.87 0.47
N PHE A 224 24.38 16.36 0.26
CA PHE A 224 23.37 16.08 1.29
C PHE A 224 23.28 14.57 1.58
N GLY A 225 24.41 13.98 1.97
CA GLY A 225 24.54 12.53 2.15
C GLY A 225 23.66 11.94 3.27
N GLU A 226 23.28 12.72 4.28
CA GLU A 226 22.31 12.30 5.30
C GLU A 226 20.90 12.23 4.71
N GLU A 227 20.46 13.30 4.04
CA GLU A 227 19.14 13.38 3.43
C GLU A 227 18.94 12.37 2.29
N ALA A 228 20.02 11.97 1.62
CA ALA A 228 20.03 11.00 0.53
C ALA A 228 19.58 9.59 0.94
N LEU A 229 19.68 9.23 2.23
CA LEU A 229 19.37 7.88 2.71
C LEU A 229 17.85 7.62 2.83
N GLY A 230 17.07 8.67 3.07
CA GLY A 230 15.64 8.54 3.39
C GLY A 230 15.36 7.77 4.69
N HIS A 231 14.11 7.35 4.86
CA HIS A 231 13.63 6.71 6.10
C HIS A 231 13.25 5.24 5.93
N ASN A 232 13.58 4.61 4.79
CA ASN A 232 13.21 3.23 4.46
C ASN A 232 11.70 2.98 4.68
N ALA A 233 10.89 3.97 4.30
CA ALA A 233 9.46 3.96 4.52
C ALA A 233 8.74 3.26 3.38
N ILE A 234 7.87 2.30 3.73
CA ILE A 234 6.99 1.63 2.76
C ILE A 234 5.61 2.29 2.70
N ALA A 235 5.26 3.04 3.75
CA ALA A 235 4.10 3.90 3.82
C ALA A 235 4.46 5.17 4.59
N GLY A 236 3.72 6.24 4.37
CA GLY A 236 3.88 7.47 5.14
C GLY A 236 2.57 8.24 5.24
N GLY A 237 2.63 9.38 5.90
CA GLY A 237 1.51 10.29 6.02
C GLY A 237 1.99 11.72 6.18
N PHE A 238 1.14 12.66 5.79
CA PHE A 238 1.38 14.08 5.96
C PHE A 238 0.29 14.72 6.80
N GLN A 239 0.68 15.31 7.92
CA GLN A 239 -0.26 15.93 8.85
C GLN A 239 -1.08 17.02 8.15
N GLY A 240 -0.41 17.91 7.41
CA GLY A 240 -1.00 19.08 6.78
C GLY A 240 -1.76 19.97 7.78
N GLN A 241 -3.03 19.67 7.98
CA GLN A 241 -3.89 20.45 8.86
C GLN A 241 -3.44 20.35 10.33
N ARG A 242 -3.37 21.44 11.09
CA ARG A 242 -3.69 22.83 10.70
C ARG A 242 -2.46 23.69 10.47
N GLN A 243 -1.37 23.41 11.15
CA GLN A 243 -0.22 24.30 11.29
C GLN A 243 0.49 24.54 9.96
N TRP A 244 0.53 23.54 9.08
CA TRP A 244 1.08 23.72 7.74
C TRP A 244 0.12 24.48 6.84
N THR A 245 -1.11 23.99 6.69
CA THR A 245 -2.11 24.53 5.77
C THR A 245 -2.64 25.92 6.14
N ASP A 246 -2.48 26.34 7.41
CA ASP A 246 -2.79 27.70 7.85
C ASP A 246 -1.76 28.74 7.33
N PHE A 247 -0.65 28.28 6.73
CA PHE A 247 0.45 29.14 6.28
C PHE A 247 0.94 28.83 4.86
N LEU A 248 0.98 27.55 4.46
CA LEU A 248 1.58 27.06 3.22
C LEU A 248 0.54 26.29 2.39
N PRO A 249 0.79 26.12 1.07
CA PRO A 249 -0.04 25.25 0.22
C PRO A 249 -0.21 23.86 0.85
N ASP A 250 -1.40 23.27 0.71
CA ASP A 250 -1.73 21.96 1.25
C ASP A 250 -0.98 20.80 0.56
N GLY A 251 -1.28 19.58 1.01
CA GLY A 251 -0.68 18.35 0.49
C GLY A 251 -1.41 17.73 -0.69
N ASP A 252 -2.48 18.33 -1.21
CA ASP A 252 -3.43 17.61 -2.07
C ASP A 252 -2.77 17.04 -3.32
N PHE A 253 -1.95 17.87 -3.99
CA PHE A 253 -1.21 17.46 -5.17
C PHE A 253 -0.17 16.39 -4.85
N SER A 254 0.57 16.53 -3.76
CA SER A 254 1.58 15.56 -3.36
C SER A 254 0.97 14.21 -3.01
N GLU A 255 -0.09 14.19 -2.22
CA GLU A 255 -0.82 12.99 -1.84
C GLU A 255 -1.44 12.29 -3.06
N ALA A 256 -2.06 13.05 -3.96
CA ALA A 256 -2.64 12.50 -5.20
C ALA A 256 -1.57 11.86 -6.09
N ILE A 257 -0.47 12.57 -6.36
CA ILE A 257 0.60 12.09 -7.24
C ILE A 257 1.36 10.92 -6.62
N LEU A 258 1.69 10.96 -5.32
CA LEU A 258 2.39 9.85 -4.66
C LEU A 258 1.57 8.56 -4.70
N ASN A 259 0.27 8.64 -4.42
CA ASN A 259 -0.63 7.48 -4.48
C ASN A 259 -1.02 7.07 -5.91
N SER A 260 -0.65 7.83 -6.94
CA SER A 260 -0.89 7.46 -8.33
C SER A 260 0.19 6.52 -8.88
N SER A 261 -0.18 5.67 -9.83
CA SER A 261 0.72 4.70 -10.47
C SER A 261 1.60 5.31 -11.58
N PHE A 262 1.67 6.64 -11.65
CA PHE A 262 2.49 7.38 -12.61
C PHE A 262 2.75 8.81 -12.13
N ASP A 263 3.82 9.41 -12.65
CA ASP A 263 4.11 10.84 -12.57
C ASP A 263 4.96 11.28 -13.77
N TRP A 264 5.66 12.41 -13.66
CA TRP A 264 6.59 12.92 -14.67
C TRP A 264 7.73 11.95 -15.04
N ASN A 265 8.00 10.92 -14.24
CA ASN A 265 8.98 9.87 -14.55
C ASN A 265 8.37 8.64 -15.24
N GLY A 266 7.08 8.67 -15.54
CA GLY A 266 6.35 7.59 -16.19
C GLY A 266 5.63 6.71 -15.19
N LYS A 267 5.21 5.53 -15.65
CA LYS A 267 4.51 4.53 -14.82
C LYS A 267 5.43 3.95 -13.75
N ARG A 268 4.93 3.85 -12.53
CA ARG A 268 5.66 3.33 -11.38
C ARG A 268 4.73 2.70 -10.36
N GLU A 269 5.29 1.96 -9.42
CA GLU A 269 4.56 1.57 -8.22
C GLU A 269 4.04 2.82 -7.48
N ALA A 270 2.78 2.76 -7.07
CA ALA A 270 2.18 3.81 -6.25
C ALA A 270 2.75 3.75 -4.84
N PHE A 271 3.08 4.90 -4.26
CA PHE A 271 3.36 4.97 -2.83
C PHE A 271 2.06 4.81 -2.05
N THR A 272 2.16 4.36 -0.80
CA THR A 272 1.05 4.43 0.15
C THR A 272 1.26 5.65 1.05
N PHE A 273 0.47 6.70 0.83
CA PHE A 273 0.66 7.98 1.50
C PHE A 273 -0.67 8.54 2.05
N ALA A 274 -0.76 8.65 3.38
CA ALA A 274 -2.00 8.99 4.06
C ALA A 274 -2.18 10.51 4.24
N THR A 275 -3.33 11.02 3.78
CA THR A 275 -3.83 12.35 4.11
C THR A 275 -3.99 12.48 5.63
N GLU A 276 -3.69 13.67 6.16
CA GLU A 276 -3.85 14.03 7.57
C GLU A 276 -3.05 13.16 8.56
N ASP A 277 -1.99 12.51 8.07
CA ASP A 277 -1.16 11.55 8.79
C ASP A 277 -1.98 10.41 9.45
N ASP A 278 -3.14 10.06 8.88
CA ASP A 278 -3.92 8.93 9.39
C ASP A 278 -3.19 7.60 9.11
N HIS A 279 -2.30 7.21 10.03
CA HIS A 279 -1.51 5.99 9.88
C HIS A 279 -2.36 4.73 9.86
N LEU A 280 -3.54 4.72 10.48
CA LEU A 280 -4.41 3.54 10.44
C LEU A 280 -5.04 3.37 9.05
N ASN A 281 -5.44 4.47 8.42
CA ASN A 281 -5.88 4.43 7.03
C ASN A 281 -4.70 4.14 6.08
N GLY A 282 -3.52 4.71 6.34
CA GLY A 282 -2.28 4.39 5.62
C GLY A 282 -1.90 2.91 5.69
N ILE A 283 -2.01 2.27 6.85
CA ILE A 283 -1.78 0.82 6.99
C ILE A 283 -2.87 0.00 6.29
N SER A 284 -4.12 0.48 6.29
CA SER A 284 -5.21 -0.16 5.53
C SER A 284 -4.96 -0.11 4.02
N MET A 285 -4.53 1.04 3.51
CA MET A 285 -4.06 1.20 2.13
C MET A 285 -2.89 0.27 1.86
N LEU A 286 -1.89 0.19 2.75
CA LEU A 286 -0.71 -0.64 2.56
C LEU A 286 -1.07 -2.13 2.47
N PHE A 287 -2.02 -2.61 3.28
CA PHE A 287 -2.51 -3.98 3.18
C PHE A 287 -3.14 -4.26 1.83
N ASN A 288 -4.00 -3.37 1.35
CA ASN A 288 -4.63 -3.53 0.04
C ASN A 288 -3.56 -3.52 -1.06
N HIS A 289 -2.65 -2.54 -1.04
CA HIS A 289 -1.57 -2.39 -1.99
C HIS A 289 -0.70 -3.65 -2.08
N LEU A 290 -0.25 -4.20 -0.95
CA LEU A 290 0.59 -5.41 -0.93
C LEU A 290 -0.16 -6.69 -1.36
N LEU A 291 -1.50 -6.69 -1.31
CA LEU A 291 -2.33 -7.82 -1.75
C LEU A 291 -2.69 -7.75 -3.24
N THR A 292 -2.78 -6.55 -3.81
CA THR A 292 -3.28 -6.32 -5.18
C THR A 292 -2.24 -5.76 -6.14
N ASN A 293 -1.17 -5.16 -5.63
CA ASN A 293 -0.18 -4.33 -6.34
C ASN A 293 -0.81 -3.13 -7.09
N THR A 294 -1.98 -2.67 -6.65
CA THR A 294 -2.67 -1.50 -7.23
C THR A 294 -2.51 -0.28 -6.32
N SER A 295 -2.62 0.91 -6.90
CA SER A 295 -2.83 2.15 -6.14
C SER A 295 -4.07 2.07 -5.25
N GLN A 296 -4.15 2.96 -4.25
CA GLN A 296 -5.18 2.92 -3.22
C GLN A 296 -5.84 4.28 -3.08
N MET A 297 -7.17 4.28 -2.99
CA MET A 297 -7.94 5.48 -2.69
C MET A 297 -7.96 5.74 -1.19
N PHE A 298 -7.67 6.97 -0.79
CA PHE A 298 -8.01 7.52 0.51
C PHE A 298 -9.36 8.23 0.37
N ALA A 299 -10.28 8.08 1.33
CA ALA A 299 -11.55 8.79 1.29
C ALA A 299 -12.17 8.98 2.67
N ASP A 300 -12.85 10.11 2.87
CA ASP A 300 -13.79 10.23 3.97
C ASP A 300 -15.04 9.44 3.67
N VAL A 301 -15.55 8.74 4.68
CA VAL A 301 -16.92 8.22 4.68
C VAL A 301 -17.87 9.38 4.98
N ARG A 302 -18.11 10.21 3.96
CA ARG A 302 -18.66 11.56 4.17
C ARG A 302 -20.15 11.57 4.47
N THR A 303 -20.94 10.85 3.68
CA THR A 303 -22.41 10.93 3.79
C THR A 303 -23.06 9.60 3.38
N TYR A 304 -24.04 9.14 4.17
CA TYR A 304 -25.00 8.14 3.72
C TYR A 304 -26.21 8.80 3.05
N TRP A 305 -26.47 8.41 1.80
CA TRP A 305 -27.64 8.80 1.02
C TRP A 305 -28.66 7.66 1.02
N SER A 306 -29.69 7.79 1.84
CA SER A 306 -30.82 6.85 1.79
C SER A 306 -31.62 7.02 0.49
N PRO A 307 -32.33 5.97 0.03
CA PRO A 307 -33.19 6.07 -1.15
C PRO A 307 -34.17 7.26 -1.08
N GLU A 308 -34.75 7.49 0.10
CA GLU A 308 -35.70 8.58 0.35
C GLU A 308 -35.04 9.95 0.27
N ALA A 309 -33.79 10.07 0.75
CA ALA A 309 -33.04 11.32 0.67
C ALA A 309 -32.67 11.66 -0.78
N ILE A 310 -32.27 10.64 -1.57
CA ILE A 310 -32.00 10.78 -3.01
C ILE A 310 -33.26 11.24 -3.74
N GLU A 311 -34.39 10.56 -3.54
CA GLU A 311 -35.66 10.90 -4.18
C GLU A 311 -36.16 12.28 -3.77
N ARG A 312 -36.08 12.64 -2.48
CA ARG A 312 -36.52 13.95 -1.98
C ARG A 312 -35.72 15.11 -2.58
N VAL A 313 -34.40 14.98 -2.73
CA VAL A 313 -33.52 16.07 -3.17
C VAL A 313 -33.44 16.17 -4.69
N SER A 314 -33.42 15.03 -5.39
CA SER A 314 -33.26 14.98 -6.85
C SER A 314 -34.57 14.83 -7.63
N GLY A 315 -35.65 14.37 -6.97
CA GLY A 315 -36.89 13.95 -7.63
C GLY A 315 -36.80 12.58 -8.32
N TRP A 316 -35.64 11.92 -8.30
CA TRP A 316 -35.42 10.63 -8.92
C TRP A 316 -35.43 9.51 -7.87
N LYS A 317 -36.26 8.49 -8.11
CA LYS A 317 -36.30 7.29 -7.29
C LYS A 317 -35.14 6.36 -7.69
N PRO A 318 -34.19 6.06 -6.79
CA PRO A 318 -33.04 5.24 -7.14
C PRO A 318 -33.43 3.78 -7.41
N ASP A 319 -32.73 3.17 -8.35
CA ASP A 319 -32.87 1.76 -8.76
C ASP A 319 -31.49 1.08 -8.94
N GLY A 320 -31.49 -0.17 -9.40
CA GLY A 320 -30.25 -0.93 -9.65
C GLY A 320 -29.35 -1.08 -8.41
N LEU A 321 -28.08 -0.71 -8.55
CA LEU A 321 -27.10 -0.73 -7.46
C LEU A 321 -27.42 0.28 -6.34
N LEU A 322 -28.14 1.36 -6.66
CA LEU A 322 -28.45 2.44 -5.74
C LEU A 322 -29.81 2.29 -5.05
N LYS A 323 -30.57 1.21 -5.35
CA LYS A 323 -31.93 1.00 -4.85
C LYS A 323 -32.06 1.05 -3.32
N ASP A 324 -30.99 0.67 -2.61
CA ASP A 324 -30.93 0.60 -1.15
C ASP A 324 -30.11 1.77 -0.54
N GLY A 325 -29.77 2.76 -1.37
CA GLY A 325 -28.97 3.93 -1.01
C GLY A 325 -27.49 3.77 -1.36
N ALA A 326 -26.69 4.76 -0.98
CA ALA A 326 -25.26 4.77 -1.23
C ALA A 326 -24.49 5.54 -0.16
N ILE A 327 -23.18 5.28 -0.09
CA ILE A 327 -22.24 6.05 0.71
C ILE A 327 -21.43 6.91 -0.24
N HIS A 328 -21.39 8.22 0.02
CA HIS A 328 -20.53 9.15 -0.69
C HIS A 328 -19.14 9.12 -0.05
N LEU A 329 -18.17 8.59 -0.80
CA LEU A 329 -16.76 8.55 -0.45
C LEU A 329 -16.05 9.70 -1.16
N ILE A 330 -15.46 10.62 -0.40
CA ILE A 330 -14.75 11.78 -0.94
C ILE A 330 -13.71 12.23 0.08
N ASN A 331 -12.44 12.22 -0.30
CA ASN A 331 -11.38 12.75 0.57
C ASN A 331 -11.48 14.29 0.67
N SER A 332 -10.73 14.87 1.61
CA SER A 332 -10.63 16.31 1.83
C SER A 332 -9.81 17.08 0.79
N GLY A 333 -9.44 16.46 -0.33
CA GLY A 333 -8.79 17.15 -1.46
C GLY A 333 -8.02 16.25 -2.43
N SER A 334 -7.35 15.23 -1.91
CA SER A 334 -6.51 14.31 -2.70
C SER A 334 -7.14 12.93 -2.95
N CYS A 335 -6.82 12.33 -4.09
CA CYS A 335 -7.06 10.91 -4.34
C CYS A 335 -6.10 10.44 -5.44
N THR A 336 -5.78 9.14 -5.45
CA THR A 336 -5.03 8.55 -6.58
C THR A 336 -5.77 8.78 -7.90
N LEU A 337 -5.05 9.17 -8.96
CA LEU A 337 -5.61 9.42 -10.28
C LEU A 337 -6.11 8.13 -10.94
N ASP A 338 -5.58 6.98 -10.56
CA ASP A 338 -6.09 5.66 -10.93
C ASP A 338 -7.56 5.45 -10.48
N GLY A 339 -7.96 6.12 -9.38
CA GLY A 339 -9.32 6.07 -8.83
C GLY A 339 -10.38 6.73 -9.73
N THR A 340 -9.98 7.36 -10.84
CA THR A 340 -10.90 7.81 -11.89
C THR A 340 -11.63 6.67 -12.60
N GLY A 341 -11.09 5.44 -12.53
CA GLY A 341 -11.66 4.27 -13.20
C GLY A 341 -11.54 4.30 -14.73
N GLN A 342 -10.61 5.09 -15.28
CA GLN A 342 -10.38 5.16 -16.73
C GLN A 342 -9.55 3.97 -17.27
N GLN A 343 -8.84 3.26 -16.40
CA GLN A 343 -8.17 2.01 -16.77
C GLN A 343 -9.20 0.91 -17.02
N SER A 344 -8.93 0.04 -17.99
CA SER A 344 -9.87 -1.02 -18.40
C SER A 344 -9.27 -2.41 -18.33
N ASP A 345 -10.09 -3.39 -17.94
CA ASP A 345 -9.74 -4.80 -18.10
C ASP A 345 -9.89 -5.25 -19.57
N LYS A 346 -9.55 -6.51 -19.85
CA LYS A 346 -9.66 -7.10 -21.20
C LYS A 346 -11.09 -7.11 -21.77
N ASP A 347 -12.10 -6.98 -20.93
CA ASP A 347 -13.52 -7.01 -21.28
C ASP A 347 -14.10 -5.58 -21.37
N GLY A 348 -13.28 -4.55 -21.13
CA GLY A 348 -13.64 -3.13 -21.19
C GLY A 348 -14.30 -2.59 -19.93
N ASN A 349 -14.23 -3.31 -18.79
CA ASN A 349 -14.78 -2.83 -17.52
C ASN A 349 -13.78 -1.90 -16.82
N PRO A 350 -14.26 -0.84 -16.13
CA PRO A 350 -13.40 0.07 -15.37
C PRO A 350 -12.77 -0.66 -14.18
N VAL A 351 -11.44 -0.54 -14.05
CA VAL A 351 -10.63 -1.19 -13.00
C VAL A 351 -9.50 -0.27 -12.54
N MET A 352 -8.79 -0.66 -11.48
CA MET A 352 -7.46 -0.14 -11.15
C MET A 352 -6.47 -1.30 -11.31
N LYS A 353 -5.36 -1.08 -12.03
CA LYS A 353 -4.41 -2.14 -12.41
C LYS A 353 -3.07 -2.00 -11.71
N PRO A 354 -2.29 -3.09 -11.62
CA PRO A 354 -0.87 -2.98 -11.31
C PRO A 354 -0.15 -2.15 -12.36
N PHE A 355 0.83 -1.34 -11.94
CA PHE A 355 1.43 -0.33 -12.80
C PHE A 355 2.10 -0.87 -14.07
N TRP A 356 2.58 -2.12 -14.05
CA TRP A 356 3.17 -2.78 -15.21
C TRP A 356 2.15 -3.24 -16.27
N GLU A 357 0.85 -3.20 -15.94
CA GLU A 357 -0.26 -3.50 -16.87
C GLU A 357 -0.94 -2.23 -17.38
N ILE A 358 -0.59 -1.06 -16.86
CA ILE A 358 -1.12 0.24 -17.30
C ILE A 358 -0.44 0.63 -18.63
N THR A 359 -1.25 1.06 -19.59
CA THR A 359 -0.78 1.54 -20.90
C THR A 359 -0.57 3.06 -20.89
N ASP A 360 0.19 3.59 -21.85
CA ASP A 360 0.38 5.06 -21.95
C ASP A 360 -0.92 5.78 -22.32
N GLU A 361 -1.84 5.10 -23.03
CA GLU A 361 -3.17 5.63 -23.36
C GLU A 361 -4.03 5.81 -22.12
N GLU A 362 -3.96 4.90 -21.14
CA GLU A 362 -4.71 5.03 -19.88
C GLU A 362 -4.12 6.07 -18.92
N VAL A 363 -2.89 6.51 -19.15
CA VAL A 363 -2.22 7.57 -18.37
C VAL A 363 -2.51 8.96 -18.93
N SER A 364 -2.66 9.06 -20.26
CA SER A 364 -2.83 10.32 -21.01
C SER A 364 -4.24 10.89 -20.86
#